data_AF-A0A7S4VMT5-F1
#
_entry.id   AF-A0A7S4VMT5-F1
#
_cell.length_a   1.000
_cell.length_b   1.000
_cell.length_c   1.000
_cell.angle_alpha   90.00
_cell.angle_beta   90.00
_cell.angle_gamma   90.00
#
_symmetry.space_group_name_H-M   'P 1'
#
loop_
_entity.id
_entity.type
_entity.pdbx_description
1 polymer ?
#
loop_
_entity_poly.entity_id
_entity_poly.type
_entity_poly.pdbx_seq_one_letter_code
_entity_poly.pdbx_strand_id
1 'polypeptide(L)'
;MRVYGALLWSLGKTMSSPEVARVYVGSFWSEPLQNLDNADLFEIEERDLMKDLAVLPRQSAVRKINELVKRIRKVKTLAYVIGYLKSQMPNLVGKEKKQQKLINDLPNVFRTIMKKNNLAPGDFPDITKFSSKLKETKFSEFAAMKQDHIDALEKCMTSDIPQLMEQLPSERDTPETLRAKMGGDTTGANIPVPTRGNKFGKQNQDYNANPFGFDEEDEDNYW
;
A
#
# COMPACT_ATOMS: atom_id res chain seq x y z
N MET A 1 -32.12 -7.62 -15.34
CA MET A 1 -31.59 -6.40 -16.02
C MET A 1 -32.17 -5.06 -15.53
N ARG A 2 -33.48 -4.92 -15.27
CA ARG A 2 -34.05 -3.60 -14.83
C ARG A 2 -33.41 -3.04 -13.55
N VAL A 3 -33.20 -3.90 -12.55
CA VAL A 3 -32.56 -3.51 -11.27
C VAL A 3 -31.11 -3.07 -11.48
N TYR A 4 -30.34 -3.79 -12.30
CA TYR A 4 -28.95 -3.45 -12.61
C TYR A 4 -28.83 -2.06 -13.28
N GLY A 5 -29.70 -1.76 -14.25
CA GLY A 5 -29.74 -0.44 -14.88
C GLY A 5 -30.08 0.69 -13.91
N ALA A 6 -31.06 0.47 -13.02
CA ALA A 6 -31.44 1.44 -12.00
C ALA A 6 -30.31 1.71 -10.98
N LEU A 7 -29.52 0.68 -10.64
CA LEU A 7 -28.36 0.81 -9.77
C LEU A 7 -27.26 1.66 -10.41
N LEU A 8 -26.83 1.34 -11.64
CA LEU A 8 -25.79 2.09 -12.33
C LEU A 8 -26.18 3.55 -12.56
N TRP A 9 -27.45 3.80 -12.90
CA TRP A 9 -27.98 5.16 -13.02
C TRP A 9 -27.86 5.96 -11.72
N SER A 10 -28.18 5.32 -10.59
CA SER A 10 -28.08 5.96 -9.27
C SER A 10 -26.61 6.19 -8.89
N LEU A 11 -25.74 5.19 -9.07
CA LEU A 11 -24.31 5.30 -8.78
C LEU A 11 -23.63 6.42 -9.59
N GLY A 12 -23.96 6.58 -10.88
CA GLY A 12 -23.40 7.64 -11.72
C GLY A 12 -23.78 9.06 -11.27
N LYS A 13 -24.88 9.23 -10.52
CA LYS A 13 -25.26 10.53 -9.93
C LYS A 13 -24.55 10.80 -8.60
N THR A 14 -24.20 9.75 -7.86
CA THR A 14 -23.64 9.87 -6.51
C THR A 14 -22.10 9.84 -6.51
N MET A 15 -21.49 9.11 -7.45
CA MET A 15 -20.04 9.04 -7.56
C MET A 15 -19.51 10.27 -8.30
N SER A 16 -18.49 10.91 -7.72
CA SER A 16 -17.81 12.07 -8.32
C SER A 16 -16.73 11.68 -9.34
N SER A 17 -16.42 10.38 -9.45
CA SER A 17 -15.43 9.87 -10.41
C SER A 17 -16.06 9.74 -11.79
N PRO A 18 -15.37 10.17 -12.88
CA PRO A 18 -15.82 9.91 -14.23
C PRO A 18 -15.66 8.43 -14.64
N GLU A 19 -14.99 7.61 -13.84
CA GLU A 19 -14.78 6.19 -14.10
C GLU A 19 -15.98 5.36 -13.62
N VAL A 20 -16.44 4.43 -14.46
CA VAL A 20 -17.58 3.55 -14.15
C VAL A 20 -17.15 2.49 -13.13
N ALA A 21 -17.89 2.36 -12.02
CA ALA A 21 -17.64 1.35 -11.01
C ALA A 21 -17.90 -0.07 -11.53
N ARG A 22 -17.02 -1.02 -11.21
CA ARG A 22 -17.21 -2.45 -11.44
C ARG A 22 -18.26 -2.99 -10.45
N VAL A 23 -19.31 -3.62 -10.96
CA VAL A 23 -20.39 -4.23 -10.15
C VAL A 23 -20.36 -5.74 -10.37
N TYR A 24 -20.12 -6.53 -9.33
CA TYR A 24 -20.19 -7.99 -9.41
C TYR A 24 -21.62 -8.47 -9.18
N VAL A 25 -22.18 -9.20 -10.13
CA VAL A 25 -23.58 -9.66 -10.07
C VAL A 25 -23.63 -11.15 -9.77
N GLY A 26 -24.27 -11.51 -8.67
CA GLY A 26 -24.44 -12.92 -8.30
C GLY A 26 -25.19 -13.11 -6.99
N SER A 27 -25.37 -14.38 -6.62
CA SER A 27 -25.81 -14.75 -5.27
C SER A 27 -24.60 -15.26 -4.49
N PHE A 28 -24.14 -14.52 -3.48
CA PHE A 28 -22.92 -14.84 -2.72
C PHE A 28 -23.19 -15.73 -1.50
N TRP A 29 -24.13 -16.67 -1.62
CA TRP A 29 -24.48 -17.65 -0.59
C TRP A 29 -24.16 -19.08 -1.03
N SER A 30 -24.13 -20.03 -0.08
CA SER A 30 -23.77 -21.44 -0.35
C SER A 30 -24.89 -22.25 -1.00
N GLU A 31 -26.15 -21.82 -0.85
CA GLU A 31 -27.31 -22.57 -1.29
C GLU A 31 -27.51 -22.60 -2.82
N PRO A 32 -28.24 -23.60 -3.35
CA PRO A 32 -28.61 -23.68 -4.76
C PRO A 32 -29.32 -22.43 -5.28
N LEU A 33 -29.05 -22.08 -6.54
CA LEU A 33 -29.77 -20.99 -7.19
C LEU A 33 -31.24 -21.39 -7.41
N GLN A 34 -32.15 -20.48 -7.06
CA GLN A 34 -33.58 -20.65 -7.35
C GLN A 34 -33.88 -20.60 -8.85
N ASN A 35 -33.12 -19.82 -9.60
CA ASN A 35 -33.23 -19.68 -11.05
C ASN A 35 -31.84 -19.85 -11.68
N LEU A 36 -31.75 -20.75 -12.67
CA LEU A 36 -30.49 -21.14 -13.33
C LEU A 36 -30.23 -20.40 -14.65
N ASP A 37 -31.13 -19.53 -15.12
CA ASP A 37 -31.03 -18.84 -16.42
C ASP A 37 -29.74 -18.01 -16.55
N ASN A 38 -29.21 -17.51 -15.43
CA ASN A 38 -27.99 -16.70 -15.38
C ASN A 38 -26.86 -17.38 -14.58
N ALA A 39 -26.93 -18.69 -14.38
CA ALA A 39 -25.97 -19.42 -13.55
C ALA A 39 -24.52 -19.23 -14.01
N ASP A 40 -24.26 -19.30 -15.33
CA ASP A 40 -22.91 -19.10 -15.88
C ASP A 40 -22.39 -17.67 -15.67
N LEU A 41 -23.26 -16.66 -15.79
CA LEU A 41 -22.87 -15.27 -15.50
C LEU A 41 -22.48 -15.12 -14.03
N PHE A 42 -23.30 -15.62 -13.11
CA PHE A 42 -23.02 -15.54 -11.68
C PHE A 42 -21.74 -16.28 -11.29
N GLU A 43 -21.45 -17.42 -11.92
CA GLU A 43 -20.22 -18.16 -11.69
C GLU A 43 -18.98 -17.37 -12.16
N ILE A 44 -19.05 -16.73 -13.33
CA ILE A 44 -17.97 -15.89 -13.86
C ILE A 44 -17.74 -14.67 -12.94
N GLU A 45 -18.80 -14.00 -12.54
CA GLU A 45 -18.76 -12.82 -11.68
C GLU A 45 -18.26 -13.12 -10.28
N GLU A 46 -18.67 -14.25 -9.69
CA GLU A 46 -18.14 -14.74 -8.41
C GLU A 46 -16.65 -15.08 -8.51
N ARG A 47 -16.25 -15.76 -9.59
CA ARG A 47 -14.84 -16.09 -9.84
C ARG A 47 -13.98 -14.84 -9.96
N ASP A 48 -14.45 -13.83 -10.69
CA ASP A 48 -13.73 -12.58 -10.88
C ASP A 48 -13.63 -11.78 -9.57
N LEU A 49 -14.70 -11.70 -8.79
CA LEU A 49 -14.65 -11.10 -7.45
C LEU A 49 -13.62 -11.79 -6.55
N MET A 50 -13.61 -13.14 -6.53
CA MET A 50 -12.69 -13.91 -5.69
C MET A 50 -11.23 -13.73 -6.11
N LYS A 51 -10.95 -13.63 -7.42
CA LYS A 51 -9.62 -13.28 -7.92
C LYS A 51 -9.18 -11.90 -7.43
N ASP A 52 -10.06 -10.90 -7.54
CA ASP A 52 -9.73 -9.53 -7.12
C ASP A 52 -9.49 -9.46 -5.61
N LEU A 53 -10.32 -10.13 -4.80
CA LEU A 53 -10.13 -10.25 -3.36
C LEU A 53 -8.80 -10.94 -3.00
N ALA A 54 -8.42 -11.99 -3.73
CA ALA A 54 -7.17 -12.70 -3.50
C ALA A 54 -5.93 -11.85 -3.79
N VAL A 55 -6.02 -10.84 -4.66
CA VAL A 55 -4.90 -9.95 -5.01
C VAL A 55 -4.76 -8.76 -4.04
N LEU A 56 -5.79 -8.45 -3.24
CA LEU A 56 -5.78 -7.33 -2.28
C LEU A 56 -4.60 -7.34 -1.29
N PRO A 57 -4.21 -8.47 -0.67
CA PRO A 57 -3.09 -8.49 0.28
C PRO A 57 -1.78 -8.04 -0.38
N ARG A 58 -1.54 -8.47 -1.62
CA ARG A 58 -0.38 -8.06 -2.41
C ARG A 58 -0.42 -6.55 -2.68
N GLN A 59 -1.54 -6.04 -3.20
CA GLN A 59 -1.68 -4.61 -3.51
C GLN A 59 -1.48 -3.75 -2.26
N SER A 60 -2.00 -4.20 -1.12
CA SER A 60 -1.78 -3.56 0.18
C SER A 60 -0.30 -3.52 0.57
N ALA A 61 0.42 -4.65 0.44
CA ALA A 61 1.86 -4.71 0.71
C ALA A 61 2.66 -3.76 -0.20
N VAL A 62 2.40 -3.79 -1.51
CA VAL A 62 3.05 -2.88 -2.48
C VAL A 62 2.77 -1.42 -2.14
N ARG A 63 1.53 -1.07 -1.79
CA ARG A 63 1.17 0.29 -1.38
C ARG A 63 1.92 0.73 -0.12
N LYS A 64 2.04 -0.15 0.88
CA LYS A 64 2.80 0.13 2.11
C LYS A 64 4.28 0.35 1.82
N ILE A 65 4.88 -0.47 0.95
CA ILE A 65 6.27 -0.30 0.51
C ILE A 65 6.44 1.05 -0.19
N ASN A 66 5.53 1.42 -1.09
CA ASN A 66 5.58 2.72 -1.77
C ASN A 66 5.48 3.91 -0.81
N GLU A 67 4.63 3.84 0.22
CA GLU A 67 4.58 4.86 1.27
C GLU A 67 5.86 4.90 2.11
N LEU A 68 6.48 3.75 2.37
CA LEU A 68 7.79 3.67 3.03
C LEU A 68 8.88 4.33 2.19
N VAL A 69 8.94 4.07 0.88
CA VAL A 69 9.88 4.74 -0.05
C VAL A 69 9.70 6.25 0.01
N LYS A 70 8.45 6.74 -0.10
CA LYS A 70 8.16 8.19 0.02
C LYS A 70 8.64 8.75 1.35
N ARG A 71 8.45 8.01 2.45
CA ARG A 71 8.90 8.43 3.79
C ARG A 71 10.42 8.47 3.89
N ILE A 72 11.13 7.47 3.37
CA ILE A 72 12.59 7.41 3.38
C ILE A 72 13.17 8.63 2.65
N ARG A 73 12.65 8.97 1.45
CA ARG A 73 13.10 10.17 0.72
C ARG A 73 12.89 11.45 1.51
N LYS A 74 11.74 11.63 2.14
CA LYS A 74 11.46 12.80 3.01
C LYS A 74 12.41 12.86 4.20
N VAL A 75 12.70 11.73 4.84
CA VAL A 75 13.64 11.66 5.98
C VAL A 75 15.07 11.99 5.52
N LYS A 76 15.53 11.44 4.40
CA LYS A 76 16.83 11.75 3.79
C LYS A 76 16.96 13.25 3.50
N THR A 77 15.95 13.84 2.86
CA THR A 77 15.90 15.29 2.59
C THR A 77 15.94 16.11 3.88
N LEU A 78 15.13 15.75 4.87
CA LEU A 78 15.12 16.44 6.17
C LEU A 78 16.48 16.35 6.88
N ALA A 79 17.14 15.20 6.84
CA ALA A 79 18.47 15.01 7.42
C ALA A 79 19.51 15.94 6.77
N TYR A 80 19.50 16.08 5.44
CA TYR A 80 20.35 17.03 4.73
C TYR A 80 20.05 18.48 5.10
N VAL A 81 18.77 18.84 5.25
CA VAL A 81 18.36 20.18 5.67
C VAL A 81 18.86 20.49 7.07
N ILE A 82 18.55 19.65 8.05
CA ILE A 82 18.97 19.86 9.45
C ILE A 82 20.50 19.84 9.56
N GLY A 83 21.17 18.92 8.88
CA GLY A 83 22.63 18.84 8.81
C GLY A 83 23.27 20.12 8.27
N TYR A 84 22.72 20.67 7.17
CA TYR A 84 23.18 21.94 6.60
C TYR A 84 22.93 23.11 7.55
N LEU A 85 21.74 23.20 8.16
CA LEU A 85 21.44 24.26 9.12
C LEU A 85 22.42 24.21 10.31
N LYS A 86 22.68 23.01 10.85
CA LYS A 86 23.67 22.79 11.91
C LYS A 86 25.07 23.20 11.49
N SER A 87 25.52 22.82 10.29
CA SER A 87 26.88 23.15 9.81
C SER A 87 27.08 24.65 9.56
N GLN A 88 26.00 25.41 9.39
CA GLN A 88 26.04 26.86 9.21
C GLN A 88 26.05 27.65 10.53
N MET A 89 25.88 26.99 11.69
CA MET A 89 25.81 27.67 12.99
C MET A 89 27.21 28.06 13.51
N PRO A 90 27.38 29.29 14.05
CA PRO A 90 28.64 29.68 14.68
C PRO A 90 28.80 29.01 16.05
N ASN A 91 30.04 28.70 16.44
CA ASN A 91 30.33 28.02 17.71
C ASN A 91 30.16 28.94 18.93
N LEU A 92 30.51 30.22 18.80
CA LEU A 92 30.63 31.16 19.93
C LEU A 92 29.50 32.21 19.95
N VAL A 93 29.53 33.20 19.05
CA VAL A 93 28.64 34.38 19.10
C VAL A 93 27.79 34.50 17.82
N GLY A 94 26.59 35.09 17.94
CA GLY A 94 25.74 35.42 16.79
C GLY A 94 24.81 34.31 16.31
N LYS A 95 24.58 33.27 17.14
CA LYS A 95 23.74 32.10 16.83
C LYS A 95 22.33 32.50 16.40
N GLU A 96 21.64 33.33 17.21
CA GLU A 96 20.27 33.77 16.93
C GLU A 96 20.17 34.57 15.62
N LYS A 97 21.08 35.52 15.41
CA LYS A 97 21.12 36.33 14.18
C LYS A 97 21.35 35.46 12.93
N LYS A 98 22.25 34.47 13.01
CA LYS A 98 22.50 33.52 11.91
C LYS A 98 21.30 32.60 11.67
N GLN A 99 20.65 32.10 12.72
CA GLN A 99 19.43 31.31 12.61
C GLN A 99 18.32 32.09 11.92
N GLN A 100 18.04 33.33 12.36
CA GLN A 100 17.03 34.17 11.72
C GLN A 100 17.36 34.43 10.25
N LYS A 101 18.64 34.66 9.92
CA LYS A 101 19.08 34.81 8.53
C LYS A 101 18.82 33.55 7.69
N LEU A 102 19.13 32.37 8.22
CA LEU A 102 18.90 31.08 7.54
C LEU A 102 17.40 30.80 7.33
N ILE A 103 16.56 31.16 8.30
CA ILE A 103 15.10 31.01 8.21
C ILE A 103 14.52 31.97 7.16
N ASN A 104 14.99 33.22 7.11
CA ASN A 104 14.56 34.20 6.12
C ASN A 104 15.00 33.83 4.70
N ASP A 105 16.13 33.14 4.57
CA ASP A 105 16.71 32.70 3.30
C ASP A 105 16.44 31.21 2.99
N LEU A 106 15.46 30.61 3.67
CA LEU A 106 15.13 29.18 3.58
C LEU A 106 14.88 28.70 2.14
N PRO A 107 14.24 29.46 1.23
CA PRO A 107 14.11 29.06 -0.18
C PRO A 107 15.46 28.83 -0.87
N ASN A 108 16.46 29.68 -0.60
CA ASN A 108 17.79 29.54 -1.20
C ASN A 108 18.61 28.45 -0.53
N VAL A 109 18.43 28.25 0.79
CA VAL A 109 18.96 27.10 1.52
C VAL A 109 18.47 25.79 0.87
N PHE A 110 17.16 25.66 0.62
CA PHE A 110 16.60 24.49 -0.05
C PHE A 110 17.16 24.30 -1.46
N ARG A 111 17.24 25.37 -2.27
CA ARG A 111 17.86 25.30 -3.62
C ARG A 111 19.30 24.80 -3.59
N THR A 112 20.08 25.25 -2.61
CA THR A 112 21.47 24.83 -2.43
C THR A 112 21.55 23.34 -2.11
N ILE A 113 20.73 22.87 -1.17
CA ILE A 113 20.69 21.47 -0.75
C ILE A 113 20.17 20.56 -1.88
N MET A 114 19.13 20.99 -2.59
CA MET A 114 18.57 20.30 -3.75
C MET A 114 19.65 20.03 -4.79
N LYS A 115 20.37 21.07 -5.23
CA LYS A 115 21.40 20.97 -6.26
C LYS A 115 22.59 20.13 -5.80
N LYS A 116 23.07 20.35 -4.58
CA LYS A 116 24.27 19.67 -4.06
C LYS A 116 24.08 18.16 -3.90
N ASN A 117 22.89 17.73 -3.50
CA ASN A 117 22.62 16.34 -3.15
C ASN A 117 21.64 15.63 -4.11
N ASN A 118 21.33 16.27 -5.25
CA ASN A 118 20.41 15.78 -6.28
C ASN A 118 19.04 15.33 -5.73
N LEU A 119 18.41 16.17 -4.92
CA LEU A 119 17.14 15.85 -4.26
C LEU A 119 15.95 16.43 -5.03
N ALA A 120 14.86 15.67 -5.09
CA ALA A 120 13.64 16.09 -5.77
C ALA A 120 12.93 17.21 -4.98
N PRO A 121 12.44 18.27 -5.64
CA PRO A 121 11.72 19.36 -4.98
C PRO A 121 10.49 18.89 -4.17
N GLY A 122 9.79 17.85 -4.65
CA GLY A 122 8.60 17.31 -4.00
C GLY A 122 8.85 16.60 -2.65
N ASP A 123 10.10 16.28 -2.33
CA ASP A 123 10.46 15.65 -1.06
C ASP A 123 10.73 16.70 0.06
N PHE A 124 10.79 17.99 -0.29
CA PHE A 124 11.01 19.07 0.68
C PHE A 124 9.72 19.43 1.42
N PRO A 125 9.82 19.84 2.69
CA PRO A 125 8.66 20.33 3.43
C PRO A 125 8.19 21.68 2.88
N ASP A 126 6.92 22.01 3.13
CA ASP A 126 6.39 23.35 2.85
C ASP A 126 7.19 24.41 3.61
N ILE A 127 7.66 25.44 2.88
CA ILE A 127 8.58 26.46 3.39
C ILE A 127 7.96 27.23 4.56
N THR A 128 6.69 27.60 4.47
CA THR A 128 5.99 28.41 5.48
C THR A 128 5.80 27.63 6.77
N LYS A 129 5.29 26.39 6.67
CA LYS A 129 5.11 25.49 7.81
C LYS A 129 6.45 25.12 8.45
N PHE A 130 7.48 24.85 7.64
CA PHE A 130 8.79 24.47 8.15
C PHE A 130 9.50 25.66 8.82
N SER A 131 9.45 26.85 8.21
CA SER A 131 9.97 28.09 8.78
C SER A 131 9.38 28.39 10.17
N SER A 132 8.07 28.21 10.33
CA SER A 132 7.39 28.42 11.62
C SER A 132 7.94 27.47 12.69
N LYS A 133 8.07 26.17 12.39
CA LYS A 133 8.66 25.19 13.32
C LYS A 133 10.13 25.48 13.63
N LEU A 134 10.92 25.92 12.65
CA LEU A 134 12.33 26.22 12.86
C LEU A 134 12.55 27.37 13.86
N LYS A 135 11.63 28.35 13.94
CA LYS A 135 11.70 29.44 14.92
C LYS A 135 11.60 28.97 16.37
N GLU A 136 10.94 27.84 16.60
CA GLU A 136 10.75 27.24 17.93
C GLU A 136 11.93 26.34 18.35
N THR A 137 12.90 26.13 17.46
CA THR A 137 14.03 25.21 17.67
C THR A 137 15.36 25.96 17.72
N LYS A 138 16.35 25.44 18.44
CA LYS A 138 17.71 26.00 18.47
C LYS A 138 18.61 25.20 17.54
N PHE A 139 19.09 25.84 16.46
CA PHE A 139 19.90 25.11 15.46
C PHE A 139 21.25 24.63 16.02
N SER A 140 21.75 25.27 17.10
CA SER A 140 22.95 24.82 17.80
C SER A 140 22.78 23.47 18.49
N GLU A 141 21.56 23.04 18.77
CA GLU A 141 21.26 21.76 19.44
C GLU A 141 21.00 20.62 18.44
N PHE A 142 20.91 20.93 17.15
CA PHE A 142 20.80 19.89 16.13
C PHE A 142 22.01 18.96 16.12
N ALA A 143 21.75 17.67 15.93
CA ALA A 143 22.79 16.69 15.68
C ALA A 143 23.48 16.97 14.34
N ALA A 144 24.78 16.73 14.28
CA ALA A 144 25.50 16.71 13.02
C ALA A 144 24.99 15.52 12.18
N MET A 145 24.84 15.74 10.87
CA MET A 145 24.47 14.68 9.95
C MET A 145 25.61 13.67 9.83
N LYS A 146 25.30 12.38 9.98
CA LYS A 146 26.24 11.28 9.80
C LYS A 146 25.99 10.64 8.43
N GLN A 147 27.04 10.52 7.62
CA GLN A 147 26.94 9.96 6.28
C GLN A 147 26.50 8.48 6.32
N ASP A 148 26.97 7.71 7.30
CA ASP A 148 26.59 6.30 7.49
C ASP A 148 25.07 6.09 7.55
N HIS A 149 24.33 7.02 8.17
CA HIS A 149 22.87 6.93 8.23
C HIS A 149 22.21 7.23 6.88
N ILE A 150 22.79 8.13 6.08
CA ILE A 150 22.32 8.42 4.73
C ILE A 150 22.59 7.22 3.82
N ASP A 151 23.76 6.61 3.94
CA ASP A 151 24.17 5.45 3.15
C ASP A 151 23.28 4.24 3.48
N ALA A 152 22.90 4.06 4.75
CA ALA A 152 21.93 3.05 5.15
C ALA A 152 20.54 3.28 4.53
N LEU A 153 20.06 4.53 4.46
CA LEU A 153 18.80 4.86 3.76
C LEU A 153 18.90 4.60 2.26
N GLU A 154 20.06 4.89 1.65
CA GLU A 154 20.30 4.64 0.23
C GLU A 154 20.36 3.14 -0.08
N LYS A 155 21.06 2.35 0.74
CA LYS A 155 21.09 0.90 0.64
C LYS A 155 19.68 0.32 0.75
N CYS A 156 18.88 0.83 1.69
CA CYS A 156 17.49 0.39 1.84
C CYS A 156 16.68 0.60 0.55
N MET A 157 16.83 1.76 -0.11
CA MET A 157 16.11 2.05 -1.36
C MET A 157 16.64 1.29 -2.57
N THR A 158 17.95 1.03 -2.64
CA THR A 158 18.62 0.49 -3.84
C THR A 158 18.79 -1.03 -3.81
N SER A 159 18.76 -1.64 -2.63
CA SER A 159 18.97 -3.09 -2.44
C SER A 159 17.81 -3.74 -1.68
N ASP A 160 17.54 -3.28 -0.46
CA ASP A 160 16.63 -4.01 0.45
C ASP A 160 15.17 -3.96 -0.01
N ILE A 161 14.69 -2.81 -0.50
CA ILE A 161 13.32 -2.66 -1.02
C ILE A 161 13.09 -3.47 -2.30
N PRO A 162 13.98 -3.42 -3.32
CA PRO A 162 13.88 -4.31 -4.46
C PRO A 162 13.82 -5.80 -4.09
N GLN A 163 14.68 -6.26 -3.18
CA GLN A 163 14.66 -7.64 -2.70
C GLN A 163 13.34 -7.99 -2.00
N LEU A 164 12.80 -7.09 -1.19
CA LEU A 164 11.50 -7.27 -0.56
C LEU A 164 10.37 -7.34 -1.59
N MET A 165 10.43 -6.54 -2.65
CA MET A 165 9.44 -6.56 -3.73
C MET A 165 9.45 -7.87 -4.52
N GLU A 166 10.62 -8.50 -4.70
CA GLU A 166 10.76 -9.82 -5.34
C GLU A 166 10.14 -10.94 -4.51
N GLN A 167 10.19 -10.82 -3.17
CA GLN A 167 9.56 -11.79 -2.26
C GLN A 167 8.04 -11.70 -2.26
N LEU A 168 7.46 -10.59 -2.71
CA LEU A 168 6.01 -10.47 -2.79
C LEU A 168 5.46 -11.42 -3.87
N PRO A 169 4.32 -12.10 -3.58
CA PRO A 169 3.58 -12.87 -4.58
C PRO A 169 3.29 -12.04 -5.82
N SER A 170 3.42 -12.62 -7.01
CA SER A 170 3.16 -11.95 -8.29
C SER A 170 2.08 -12.63 -9.14
N GLU A 171 1.33 -11.86 -9.94
CA GLU A 171 0.38 -12.39 -10.93
C GLU A 171 1.06 -13.26 -12.00
N ARG A 172 2.39 -13.12 -12.16
CA ARG A 172 3.22 -13.95 -13.04
C ARG A 172 3.79 -15.18 -12.34
N ASP A 173 3.63 -15.30 -11.03
CA ASP A 173 4.16 -16.41 -10.26
C ASP A 173 3.29 -17.65 -10.52
N THR A 174 3.94 -18.77 -10.79
CA THR A 174 3.31 -20.10 -10.78
C THR A 174 2.72 -20.42 -9.40
N PRO A 175 1.70 -21.29 -9.31
CA PRO A 175 1.17 -21.77 -8.04
C PRO A 175 2.24 -22.27 -7.06
N GLU A 176 3.29 -22.91 -7.57
CA GLU A 176 4.43 -23.42 -6.80
C GLU A 176 5.25 -22.28 -6.19
N THR A 177 5.55 -21.25 -6.98
CA THR A 177 6.27 -20.05 -6.51
C THR A 177 5.47 -19.22 -5.51
N LEU A 178 4.14 -19.16 -5.66
CA LEU A 178 3.25 -18.50 -4.69
C LEU A 178 3.27 -19.22 -3.33
N ARG A 179 3.21 -20.56 -3.36
CA ARG A 179 3.31 -21.41 -2.17
C ARG A 179 4.64 -21.25 -1.44
N ALA A 180 5.74 -21.21 -2.19
CA ALA A 180 7.07 -21.01 -1.61
C ALA A 180 7.21 -19.62 -0.93
N LYS A 181 6.69 -18.56 -1.55
CA LYS A 181 6.75 -17.18 -1.02
C LYS A 181 5.86 -16.94 0.19
N MET A 182 4.76 -17.68 0.34
CA MET A 182 3.83 -17.56 1.49
C MET A 182 4.29 -18.32 2.74
N GLY A 183 5.50 -18.90 2.73
CA GLY A 183 6.01 -19.72 3.82
C GLY A 183 5.46 -21.14 3.71
N GLY A 184 6.30 -22.05 3.22
CA GLY A 184 5.96 -23.46 3.08
C GLY A 184 5.82 -24.15 4.43
N ASP A 185 4.68 -23.94 5.09
CA ASP A 185 4.17 -24.85 6.10
C ASP A 185 2.67 -25.10 5.88
N THR A 186 2.39 -26.37 5.63
CA THR A 186 1.12 -27.11 5.55
C THR A 186 -0.19 -26.34 5.78
N THR A 187 -0.78 -25.88 4.70
CA THR A 187 -2.10 -26.29 4.20
C THR A 187 -2.28 -25.50 2.91
N GLY A 188 -2.69 -26.15 1.84
CA GLY A 188 -2.84 -25.44 0.58
C GLY A 188 -3.74 -24.24 0.79
N ALA A 189 -3.19 -23.03 0.61
CA ALA A 189 -3.98 -21.96 0.04
C ALA A 189 -4.27 -22.38 -1.42
N ASN A 190 -5.09 -23.43 -1.57
CA ASN A 190 -6.17 -23.37 -2.51
C ASN A 190 -6.79 -22.02 -2.19
N ILE A 191 -6.57 -21.01 -3.03
CA ILE A 191 -7.58 -19.97 -3.12
C ILE A 191 -8.76 -20.78 -3.67
N PRO A 192 -9.71 -21.22 -2.83
CA PRO A 192 -10.74 -22.13 -3.28
C PRO A 192 -11.58 -21.23 -4.17
N VAL A 193 -11.40 -21.33 -5.49
CA VAL A 193 -12.39 -20.80 -6.41
C VAL A 193 -13.63 -21.61 -6.08
N PRO A 194 -14.71 -21.00 -5.58
CA PRO A 194 -15.88 -21.76 -5.17
C PRO A 194 -16.37 -22.56 -6.37
N THR A 195 -16.03 -23.85 -6.45
CA THR A 195 -16.52 -24.73 -7.49
C THR A 195 -17.81 -25.31 -6.94
N ARG A 196 -18.77 -24.41 -6.71
CA ARG A 196 -20.11 -24.78 -6.26
C ARG A 196 -20.88 -25.29 -7.47
N GLY A 197 -20.44 -26.42 -8.04
CA GLY A 197 -21.10 -27.04 -9.18
C GLY A 197 -22.60 -27.17 -8.89
N ASN A 198 -22.95 -27.73 -7.73
CA ASN A 198 -24.34 -27.92 -7.31
C ASN A 198 -25.12 -26.61 -7.18
N LYS A 199 -24.47 -25.49 -6.79
CA LYS A 199 -25.11 -24.17 -6.72
C LYS A 199 -25.58 -23.69 -8.07
N PHE A 200 -24.77 -23.94 -9.10
CA PHE A 200 -25.02 -23.53 -10.48
C PHE A 200 -25.69 -24.62 -11.34
N GLY A 201 -26.21 -25.68 -10.71
CA GLY A 201 -26.89 -26.78 -11.42
C GLY A 201 -25.96 -27.74 -12.16
N LYS A 202 -24.64 -27.72 -11.88
CA LYS A 202 -23.61 -28.58 -12.48
C LYS A 202 -23.27 -29.71 -11.48
N GLN A 203 -23.53 -30.98 -11.81
CA GLN A 203 -23.05 -32.09 -10.97
C GLN A 203 -21.52 -32.15 -11.04
N ASN A 204 -20.82 -31.91 -9.93
CA ASN A 204 -19.38 -32.10 -9.84
C ASN A 204 -19.08 -33.00 -8.64
N GLN A 205 -18.43 -34.15 -8.88
CA GLN A 205 -18.17 -35.20 -7.88
C GLN A 205 -16.96 -34.94 -6.96
N ASP A 206 -16.14 -33.92 -7.26
CA ASP A 206 -14.97 -33.55 -6.46
C ASP A 206 -15.25 -32.24 -5.72
N TYR A 207 -15.90 -32.33 -4.56
CA TYR A 207 -16.22 -31.21 -3.68
C TYR A 207 -15.27 -31.20 -2.48
N ASN A 208 -14.47 -30.14 -2.34
CA ASN A 208 -13.83 -29.77 -1.06
C ASN A 208 -14.33 -28.37 -0.70
N ALA A 209 -15.27 -28.29 0.24
CA ALA A 209 -15.70 -27.02 0.81
C ALA A 209 -14.59 -26.45 1.69
N ASN A 210 -14.28 -25.17 1.48
CA ASN A 210 -14.33 -24.10 2.49
C ASN A 210 -13.41 -22.92 2.09
N PRO A 211 -13.90 -21.66 2.07
CA PRO A 211 -12.98 -20.52 2.17
C PRO A 211 -13.00 -19.77 3.51
N PHE A 212 -14.10 -19.64 4.26
CA PHE A 212 -14.18 -18.90 5.55
C PHE A 212 -15.50 -19.16 6.33
N GLY A 213 -15.91 -20.42 6.58
CA GLY A 213 -17.05 -20.76 7.44
C GLY A 213 -16.85 -22.09 8.17
N PHE A 214 -17.57 -22.34 9.26
CA PHE A 214 -17.45 -23.57 10.05
C PHE A 214 -17.68 -24.82 9.18
N ASP A 215 -16.78 -25.79 9.32
CA ASP A 215 -16.96 -27.12 8.75
C ASP A 215 -18.10 -27.82 9.51
N GLU A 216 -19.00 -28.48 8.80
CA GLU A 216 -20.15 -29.22 9.36
C GLU A 216 -19.75 -30.45 10.20
N GLU A 217 -18.46 -30.66 10.47
CA GLU A 217 -17.95 -31.77 11.29
C GLU A 217 -17.68 -31.40 12.76
N ASP A 218 -17.88 -30.14 13.18
CA ASP A 218 -17.88 -29.75 14.61
C ASP A 218 -19.30 -29.80 15.19
N GLU A 219 -19.93 -30.99 15.17
CA GLU A 219 -20.98 -31.29 16.16
C GLU A 219 -20.31 -31.59 17.51
N ASP A 220 -20.76 -30.86 18.53
CA ASP A 220 -20.60 -31.14 19.96
C ASP A 220 -19.25 -30.78 20.62
N ASN A 221 -19.12 -29.53 21.09
CA ASN A 221 -18.80 -29.23 22.50
C ASN A 221 -18.84 -27.71 22.78
N TYR A 222 -19.97 -27.23 23.33
CA TYR A 222 -20.11 -25.86 23.85
C TYR A 222 -19.52 -25.75 25.27
N TRP A 223 -18.48 -24.92 25.44
CA TRP A 223 -18.26 -24.00 26.56
C TRP A 223 -17.71 -22.68 26.01
#